data_AF-A0AAN7CQ17-F1
#
_entry.id   AF-A0AAN7CQ17-F1
#
_cell.length_a   1.000
_cell.length_b   1.000
_cell.length_c   1.000
_cell.angle_alpha   90.00
_cell.angle_beta   90.00
_cell.angle_gamma   90.00
#
_symmetry.space_group_name_H-M   'P 1'
#
loop_
_entity.id
_entity.type
_entity.pdbx_description
1 polymer ?
#
loop_
_entity_poly.entity_id
_entity_poly.type
_entity_poly.pdbx_seq_one_letter_code
_entity_poly.pdbx_strand_id
1 'polypeptide(L)'
;MASQALTEGLQALSLYDADFNPDPNPVCLPFCPTGDKEWVQEKFEVPRYLFRVFTPKSCGYTDILWAKSMDARGAKSTSSLDIFARDDKRVAEMLYLHLNWWKGPEDNLVSWTSSLLFAIVYIFYLHASHRDGSDFNDISLCVLDTTDLPKGVLLRDMDLIRAYSSSHKRLQQFERFRLQKKHEKYSGSFYFGEYFSQGALKIEGKCQIVSAQEMIGRGLYDLQPEFKTFAEWEKQEKPPWANPVIMIREIYYQAELNWQRISMNEREAAMNIAALFGPRWRLPMAANLIAMLPHRVEESDILQAFRAVSFSKVERFGDIMRSIYREFCLLKIKGAWE
;
A
#
# COMPACT_ATOMS: atom_id res chain seq x y z
N MET A 1 5.81 49.09 -16.54
CA MET A 1 5.62 47.68 -16.91
C MET A 1 6.80 46.76 -16.58
N ALA A 2 7.91 47.24 -15.98
CA ALA A 2 8.97 46.37 -15.43
C ALA A 2 8.88 46.17 -13.90
N SER A 3 7.95 46.85 -13.22
CA SER A 3 7.84 46.89 -11.75
C SER A 3 6.88 45.84 -11.16
N GLN A 4 6.03 45.19 -11.96
CA GLN A 4 5.02 44.25 -11.45
C GLN A 4 5.53 42.80 -11.45
N ALA A 5 6.31 42.43 -12.47
CA ALA A 5 7.03 41.14 -12.55
C ALA A 5 8.12 41.00 -11.47
N LEU A 6 8.73 42.11 -11.03
CA LEU A 6 9.71 42.11 -9.93
C LEU A 6 9.02 41.92 -8.57
N THR A 7 7.81 42.45 -8.39
CA THR A 7 7.04 42.29 -7.14
C THR A 7 6.43 40.89 -7.03
N GLU A 8 5.96 40.31 -8.14
CA GLU A 8 5.47 38.92 -8.19
C GLU A 8 6.60 37.90 -8.00
N GLY A 9 7.79 38.18 -8.55
CA GLY A 9 9.00 37.39 -8.30
C GLY A 9 9.51 37.47 -6.85
N LEU A 10 9.28 38.60 -6.16
CA LEU A 10 9.66 38.78 -4.75
C LEU A 10 8.61 38.23 -3.77
N GLN A 11 7.31 38.21 -4.12
CA GLN A 11 6.29 37.55 -3.31
C GLN A 11 6.39 36.02 -3.34
N ALA A 12 6.86 35.43 -4.45
CA ALA A 12 7.18 34.00 -4.51
C ALA A 12 8.43 33.60 -3.69
N LEU A 13 9.28 34.58 -3.31
CA LEU A 13 10.47 34.38 -2.48
C LEU A 13 10.24 34.73 -1.00
N SER A 14 9.08 35.28 -0.63
CA SER A 14 8.77 35.77 0.72
C SER A 14 8.06 34.75 1.64
N LEU A 15 7.92 33.48 1.21
CA LEU A 15 7.36 32.39 2.03
C LEU A 15 8.38 31.32 2.43
N TYR A 16 9.67 31.58 2.20
CA TYR A 16 10.75 30.76 2.74
C TYR A 16 11.40 31.51 3.89
N ASP A 17 11.14 31.06 5.11
CA ASP A 17 11.93 31.42 6.29
C ASP A 17 13.41 31.22 5.97
N ALA A 18 14.18 32.28 6.16
CA ALA A 18 15.59 32.42 5.77
C ALA A 18 16.57 31.65 6.68
N ASP A 19 16.21 30.43 7.08
CA ASP A 19 17.06 29.46 7.77
C ASP A 19 16.99 28.06 7.12
N PHE A 20 16.57 27.97 5.85
CA PHE A 20 16.56 26.71 5.12
C PHE A 20 17.98 26.34 4.69
N ASN A 21 18.70 25.64 5.55
CA ASN A 21 19.82 24.80 5.15
C ASN A 21 19.21 23.61 4.36
N PRO A 22 19.34 23.52 3.02
CA PRO A 22 18.76 22.42 2.29
C PRO A 22 19.51 21.15 2.69
N ASP A 23 18.86 20.31 3.50
CA ASP A 23 19.36 18.97 3.79
C ASP A 23 19.62 18.28 2.44
N PRO A 24 20.87 17.85 2.15
CA PRO A 24 21.20 17.16 0.91
C PRO A 24 20.42 15.84 0.74
N ASN A 25 19.73 15.37 1.76
CA ASN A 25 18.78 14.27 1.71
C ASN A 25 17.40 14.70 2.23
N PRO A 26 16.50 15.23 1.38
CA PRO A 26 15.15 15.55 1.82
C PRO A 26 14.50 14.30 2.43
N VAL A 27 13.99 14.45 3.65
CA VAL A 27 13.35 13.39 4.46
C VAL A 27 12.15 12.78 3.71
N CYS A 28 11.53 13.55 2.83
CA CYS A 28 10.47 13.13 1.92
C CYS A 28 10.38 14.08 0.72
N LEU A 29 9.77 13.62 -0.39
CA LEU A 29 9.33 14.46 -1.50
C LEU A 29 7.79 14.46 -1.57
N PRO A 30 7.11 15.53 -1.14
CA PRO A 30 5.65 15.61 -1.20
C PRO A 30 5.14 15.83 -2.63
N PHE A 31 3.93 15.36 -2.91
CA PHE A 31 3.15 15.70 -4.10
C PHE A 31 2.61 17.11 -3.97
N CYS A 32 2.94 17.97 -4.94
CA CYS A 32 2.53 19.37 -5.00
C CYS A 32 1.74 19.61 -6.30
N PRO A 33 0.50 19.09 -6.42
CA PRO A 33 -0.33 19.33 -7.59
C PRO A 33 -0.63 20.82 -7.75
N THR A 34 -0.50 21.31 -8.99
CA THR A 34 -0.70 22.70 -9.39
C THR A 34 -1.61 22.80 -10.61
N GLY A 35 -2.22 23.97 -10.83
CA GLY A 35 -3.00 24.26 -12.04
C GLY A 35 -4.24 23.37 -12.14
N ASP A 36 -4.45 22.72 -13.29
CA ASP A 36 -5.62 21.89 -13.57
C ASP A 36 -5.74 20.63 -12.68
N LYS A 37 -4.68 20.32 -11.92
CA LYS A 37 -4.59 19.14 -11.03
C LYS A 37 -4.73 19.49 -9.54
N GLU A 38 -4.94 20.76 -9.17
CA GLU A 38 -5.05 21.20 -7.76
C GLU A 38 -6.11 20.46 -6.95
N TRP A 39 -7.18 19.99 -7.60
CA TRP A 39 -8.22 19.17 -6.97
C TRP A 39 -7.67 17.91 -6.26
N VAL A 40 -6.47 17.45 -6.62
CA VAL A 40 -5.80 16.30 -5.98
C VAL A 40 -5.41 16.60 -4.53
N GLN A 41 -5.21 17.86 -4.14
CA GLN A 41 -4.85 18.22 -2.75
C GLN A 41 -5.93 17.84 -1.73
N GLU A 42 -7.18 17.80 -2.17
CA GLU A 42 -8.34 17.36 -1.38
C GLU A 42 -8.39 15.83 -1.20
N LYS A 43 -7.51 15.08 -1.89
CA LYS A 43 -7.48 13.61 -1.91
C LYS A 43 -6.29 13.01 -1.16
N PHE A 44 -5.56 13.80 -0.38
CA PHE A 44 -4.46 13.32 0.48
C PHE A 44 -4.94 12.56 1.73
N GLU A 45 -6.13 11.96 1.70
CA GLU A 45 -6.58 11.04 2.74
C GLU A 45 -5.88 9.68 2.56
N VAL A 46 -5.22 9.22 3.61
CA VAL A 46 -4.40 8.01 3.58
C VAL A 46 -4.79 7.08 4.73
N PRO A 47 -4.92 5.77 4.48
CA PRO A 47 -5.08 4.78 5.54
C PRO A 47 -3.94 4.86 6.54
N ARG A 48 -4.26 4.61 7.82
CA ARG A 48 -3.25 4.66 8.88
C ARG A 48 -2.12 3.66 8.67
N TYR A 49 -2.43 2.49 8.11
CA TYR A 49 -1.44 1.45 7.85
C TYR A 49 -1.36 1.17 6.36
N LEU A 50 -0.14 1.22 5.85
CA LEU A 50 0.19 0.78 4.50
C LEU A 50 1.24 -0.33 4.55
N PHE A 51 1.22 -1.18 3.55
CA PHE A 51 2.08 -2.34 3.42
C PHE A 51 2.93 -2.21 2.15
N ARG A 52 4.16 -2.72 2.23
CA ARG A 52 5.03 -2.86 1.07
C ARG A 52 5.79 -4.17 1.18
N VAL A 53 5.78 -4.93 0.10
CA VAL A 53 6.63 -6.12 -0.03
C VAL A 53 7.84 -5.73 -0.87
N PHE A 54 9.01 -6.18 -0.45
CA PHE A 54 10.25 -5.93 -1.18
C PHE A 54 11.21 -7.11 -1.06
N THR A 55 12.16 -7.15 -1.99
CA THR A 55 13.20 -8.18 -2.14
C THR A 55 14.52 -7.51 -2.48
N PRO A 56 15.68 -8.21 -2.35
CA PRO A 56 16.96 -7.72 -2.86
C PRO A 56 16.94 -7.35 -4.36
N LYS A 57 16.03 -7.96 -5.13
CA LYS A 57 15.88 -7.77 -6.58
C LYS A 57 14.91 -6.64 -6.97
N SER A 58 14.24 -6.03 -6.00
CA SER A 58 13.35 -4.88 -6.23
C SER A 58 14.13 -3.72 -6.87
N CYS A 59 13.50 -3.00 -7.82
CA CYS A 59 14.15 -1.87 -8.51
C CYS A 59 14.45 -0.71 -7.56
N GLY A 60 13.54 -0.43 -6.63
CA GLY A 60 13.76 0.54 -5.55
C GLY A 60 14.66 -0.01 -4.44
N TYR A 61 14.64 0.66 -3.30
CA TYR A 61 15.33 0.21 -2.08
C TYR A 61 14.40 0.39 -0.89
N THR A 62 14.41 -0.54 0.06
CA THR A 62 13.62 -0.43 1.29
C THR A 62 14.37 -1.10 2.43
N ASP A 63 14.49 -0.39 3.55
CA ASP A 63 15.02 -0.89 4.82
C ASP A 63 14.28 -0.22 5.98
N ILE A 64 14.78 -0.39 7.22
CA ILE A 64 14.16 0.20 8.41
C ILE A 64 14.24 1.74 8.46
N LEU A 65 15.08 2.36 7.62
CA LEU A 65 15.34 3.79 7.61
C LEU A 65 14.62 4.49 6.44
N TRP A 66 14.59 3.86 5.27
CA TRP A 66 14.22 4.48 4.01
C TRP A 66 13.38 3.56 3.13
N ALA A 67 12.44 4.15 2.39
CA ALA A 67 11.90 3.62 1.16
C ALA A 67 12.25 4.55 0.00
N LYS A 68 12.94 4.03 -1.02
CA LYS A 68 13.45 4.81 -2.15
C LYS A 68 12.93 4.24 -3.47
N SER A 69 12.52 5.13 -4.36
CA SER A 69 12.20 4.81 -5.76
C SER A 69 13.43 4.29 -6.50
N MET A 70 13.23 3.76 -7.70
CA MET A 70 14.36 3.35 -8.56
C MET A 70 15.28 4.55 -8.84
N ASP A 71 14.69 5.70 -9.13
CA ASP A 71 15.44 6.93 -9.41
C ASP A 71 16.20 7.42 -8.17
N ALA A 72 15.59 7.40 -6.99
CA ALA A 72 16.23 7.80 -5.74
C ALA A 72 17.36 6.84 -5.32
N ARG A 73 17.19 5.52 -5.52
CA ARG A 73 18.26 4.53 -5.33
C ARG A 73 19.44 4.80 -6.26
N GLY A 74 19.16 5.18 -7.51
CA GLY A 74 20.17 5.51 -8.51
C GLY A 74 20.71 6.94 -8.45
N ALA A 75 20.33 7.74 -7.44
CA ALA A 75 20.68 9.16 -7.31
C ALA A 75 20.42 9.97 -8.59
N LYS A 76 19.37 9.64 -9.33
CA LYS A 76 18.99 10.38 -10.55
C LYS A 76 18.38 11.73 -10.16
N SER A 77 18.63 12.77 -10.96
CA SER A 77 18.05 14.09 -10.72
C SER A 77 16.51 14.08 -10.68
N THR A 78 15.87 13.17 -11.42
CA THR A 78 14.41 12.99 -11.39
C THR A 78 13.87 12.61 -10.01
N SER A 79 14.71 12.13 -9.08
CA SER A 79 14.27 11.72 -7.75
C SER A 79 13.90 12.87 -6.82
N SER A 80 14.34 14.08 -7.12
CA SER A 80 14.02 15.29 -6.36
C SER A 80 12.98 16.18 -7.05
N LEU A 81 12.47 15.76 -8.21
CA LEU A 81 11.41 16.49 -8.92
C LEU A 81 10.06 15.86 -8.60
N ASP A 82 9.15 16.69 -8.08
CA ASP A 82 7.74 16.33 -7.96
C ASP A 82 7.17 15.99 -9.33
N ILE A 83 6.40 14.91 -9.41
CA ILE A 83 5.77 14.48 -10.67
C ILE A 83 4.83 15.53 -11.25
N PHE A 84 4.20 16.38 -10.43
CA PHE A 84 3.32 17.45 -10.92
C PHE A 84 4.08 18.62 -11.58
N ALA A 85 5.39 18.72 -11.36
CA ALA A 85 6.26 19.70 -12.02
C ALA A 85 6.85 19.17 -13.35
N ARG A 86 6.48 17.96 -13.78
CA ARG A 86 7.05 17.28 -14.95
C ARG A 86 6.07 17.25 -16.12
N ASP A 87 6.58 16.98 -17.32
CA ASP A 87 5.77 16.85 -18.53
C ASP A 87 4.71 15.73 -18.39
N ASP A 88 3.45 16.08 -18.67
CA ASP A 88 2.30 15.19 -18.48
C ASP A 88 2.41 13.88 -19.25
N LYS A 89 2.91 13.89 -20.48
CA LYS A 89 3.02 12.67 -21.30
C LYS A 89 4.07 11.72 -20.72
N ARG A 90 5.21 12.28 -20.31
CA ARG A 90 6.30 11.54 -19.68
C ARG A 90 5.88 10.94 -18.34
N VAL A 91 5.14 11.70 -17.52
CA VAL A 91 4.61 11.19 -16.25
C VAL A 91 3.58 10.08 -16.49
N ALA A 92 2.67 10.27 -17.44
CA ALA A 92 1.64 9.28 -17.75
C ALA A 92 2.24 7.96 -18.27
N GLU A 93 3.30 8.01 -19.07
CA GLU A 93 4.03 6.83 -19.53
C GLU A 93 4.75 6.13 -18.37
N MET A 94 5.53 6.87 -17.56
CA MET A 94 6.19 6.34 -16.37
C MET A 94 5.19 5.65 -15.43
N LEU A 95 4.05 6.31 -15.15
CA LEU A 95 3.00 5.77 -14.29
C LEU A 95 2.40 4.48 -14.87
N TYR A 96 2.12 4.46 -16.19
CA TYR A 96 1.62 3.25 -16.84
C TYR A 96 2.61 2.09 -16.75
N LEU A 97 3.91 2.34 -16.97
CA LEU A 97 4.95 1.31 -16.82
C LEU A 97 5.05 0.81 -15.38
N HIS A 98 5.05 1.73 -14.41
CA HIS A 98 5.11 1.41 -12.98
C HIS A 98 3.95 0.51 -12.53
N LEU A 99 2.71 0.88 -12.90
CA LEU A 99 1.49 0.14 -12.58
C LEU A 99 1.43 -1.27 -13.20
N ASN A 100 2.19 -1.52 -14.28
CA ASN A 100 2.33 -2.84 -14.90
C ASN A 100 3.59 -3.58 -14.42
N TRP A 101 4.35 -3.00 -13.48
CA TRP A 101 5.66 -3.47 -13.01
C TRP A 101 6.68 -3.71 -14.13
N TRP A 102 6.58 -2.93 -15.21
CA TRP A 102 7.54 -2.96 -16.31
C TRP A 102 8.71 -2.03 -16.01
N LYS A 103 9.91 -2.42 -16.46
CA LYS A 103 11.08 -1.55 -16.33
C LYS A 103 10.92 -0.37 -17.29
N GLY A 104 10.94 0.84 -16.74
CA GLY A 104 11.04 2.09 -17.50
C GLY A 104 12.45 2.70 -17.41
N PRO A 105 12.75 3.71 -18.23
CA PRO A 105 14.00 4.47 -18.13
C PRO A 105 14.10 5.27 -16.82
N GLU A 106 12.95 5.61 -16.25
CA GLU A 106 12.77 6.34 -15.01
C GLU A 106 11.58 5.77 -14.25
N ASP A 107 11.65 5.86 -12.94
CA ASP A 107 10.57 5.50 -12.03
C ASP A 107 10.85 6.16 -10.69
N ASN A 108 10.17 7.28 -10.47
CA ASN A 108 10.29 8.02 -9.22
C ASN A 108 9.25 7.60 -8.18
N LEU A 109 8.53 6.50 -8.37
CA LEU A 109 7.46 6.08 -7.48
C LEU A 109 7.87 4.87 -6.61
N VAL A 110 7.22 4.77 -5.46
CA VAL A 110 7.31 3.63 -4.54
C VAL A 110 5.88 3.17 -4.25
N SER A 111 5.52 1.97 -4.70
CA SER A 111 4.22 1.37 -4.37
C SER A 111 4.10 1.00 -2.90
N TRP A 112 2.93 1.31 -2.37
CA TRP A 112 2.38 0.88 -1.11
C TRP A 112 0.96 0.34 -1.35
N THR A 113 0.46 -0.52 -0.47
CA THR A 113 -0.92 -1.01 -0.54
C THR A 113 -1.57 -0.95 0.84
N SER A 114 -2.86 -0.65 0.90
CA SER A 114 -3.62 -0.81 2.15
C SER A 114 -4.20 -2.22 2.34
N SER A 115 -4.05 -3.10 1.35
CA SER A 115 -4.58 -4.46 1.39
C SER A 115 -3.51 -5.46 1.83
N LEU A 116 -3.49 -5.82 3.12
CA LEU A 116 -2.58 -6.85 3.66
C LEU A 116 -2.72 -8.19 2.92
N LEU A 117 -3.94 -8.59 2.56
CA LEU A 117 -4.18 -9.80 1.74
C LEU A 117 -3.43 -9.75 0.41
N PHE A 118 -3.43 -8.59 -0.26
CA PHE A 118 -2.73 -8.43 -1.54
C PHE A 118 -1.23 -8.47 -1.31
N ALA A 119 -0.71 -7.81 -0.27
CA ALA A 119 0.70 -7.89 0.09
C ALA A 119 1.14 -9.34 0.34
N ILE A 120 0.36 -10.13 1.10
CA ILE A 120 0.68 -11.54 1.36
C ILE A 120 0.63 -12.39 0.09
N VAL A 121 -0.39 -12.23 -0.76
CA VAL A 121 -0.43 -12.96 -2.06
C VAL A 121 0.75 -12.55 -2.95
N TYR A 122 1.15 -11.28 -2.91
CA TYR A 122 2.27 -10.78 -3.69
C TYR A 122 3.63 -11.38 -3.24
N ILE A 123 3.77 -11.80 -1.97
CA ILE A 123 4.93 -12.58 -1.51
C ILE A 123 5.05 -13.88 -2.30
N PHE A 124 3.96 -14.64 -2.44
CA PHE A 124 3.96 -15.90 -3.20
C PHE A 124 4.19 -15.66 -4.69
N TYR A 125 3.65 -14.57 -5.24
CA TYR A 125 3.95 -14.14 -6.61
C TYR A 125 5.44 -13.90 -6.84
N LEU A 126 6.10 -13.14 -5.95
CA LEU A 126 7.53 -12.84 -6.09
C LEU A 126 8.36 -14.12 -5.98
N HIS A 127 8.00 -15.01 -5.04
CA HIS A 127 8.62 -16.31 -4.94
C HIS A 127 8.46 -17.12 -6.24
N ALA A 128 7.26 -17.21 -6.80
CA ALA A 128 7.00 -17.98 -8.02
C ALA A 128 7.50 -17.31 -9.31
N SER A 129 7.95 -16.06 -9.28
CA SER A 129 8.34 -15.34 -10.51
C SER A 129 9.73 -15.78 -11.00
N HIS A 130 9.91 -16.01 -12.30
CA HIS A 130 11.26 -16.16 -12.87
C HIS A 130 12.10 -14.88 -12.77
N ARG A 131 11.45 -13.71 -12.78
CA ARG A 131 12.13 -12.43 -12.72
C ARG A 131 12.65 -12.11 -11.32
N ASP A 132 11.86 -12.41 -10.30
CA ASP A 132 12.27 -12.22 -8.90
C ASP A 132 12.77 -13.54 -8.33
N GLY A 133 11.87 -14.48 -8.00
CA GLY A 133 12.25 -15.84 -7.64
C GLY A 133 12.99 -15.92 -6.31
N SER A 134 12.91 -14.88 -5.49
CA SER A 134 13.56 -14.84 -4.18
C SER A 134 12.99 -15.89 -3.23
N ASP A 135 13.83 -16.39 -2.33
CA ASP A 135 13.39 -17.28 -1.27
C ASP A 135 12.57 -16.51 -0.22
N PHE A 136 11.70 -17.19 0.53
CA PHE A 136 10.86 -16.52 1.53
C PHE A 136 11.65 -15.80 2.63
N ASN A 137 12.92 -16.15 2.86
CA ASN A 137 13.80 -15.41 3.77
C ASN A 137 14.16 -14.02 3.23
N ASP A 138 14.23 -13.88 1.90
CA ASP A 138 14.64 -12.65 1.22
C ASP A 138 13.44 -11.78 0.81
N ILE A 139 12.21 -12.26 1.00
CA ILE A 139 10.99 -11.49 0.76
C ILE A 139 10.53 -10.91 2.09
N SER A 140 10.49 -9.59 2.17
CA SER A 140 10.14 -8.86 3.39
C SER A 140 8.82 -8.11 3.25
N LEU A 141 8.01 -8.13 4.31
CA LEU A 141 6.82 -7.30 4.46
C LEU A 141 7.14 -6.13 5.41
N CYS A 142 7.05 -4.91 4.87
CA CYS A 142 7.11 -3.67 5.62
C CYS A 142 5.69 -3.18 5.92
N VAL A 143 5.37 -2.90 7.18
CA VAL A 143 4.20 -2.12 7.59
C VAL A 143 4.64 -0.70 7.94
N LEU A 144 3.89 0.31 7.48
CA LEU A 144 4.13 1.73 7.68
C LEU A 144 2.94 2.36 8.41
N ASP A 145 3.20 3.11 9.49
CA ASP A 145 2.23 3.92 10.22
C ASP A 145 2.30 5.34 9.66
N THR A 146 1.23 5.77 9.00
CA THR A 146 1.17 7.03 8.27
C THR A 146 0.81 8.22 9.15
N THR A 147 0.49 8.00 10.42
CA THR A 147 -0.01 9.03 11.36
C THR A 147 0.91 10.25 11.45
N ASP A 148 2.22 10.02 11.48
CA ASP A 148 3.24 11.06 11.68
C ASP A 148 3.93 11.46 10.36
N LEU A 149 3.35 11.10 9.22
CA LEU A 149 3.87 11.50 7.91
C LEU A 149 3.30 12.86 7.50
N PRO A 150 4.11 13.74 6.88
CA PRO A 150 3.60 15.01 6.35
C PRO A 150 2.48 14.78 5.34
N LYS A 151 1.48 15.67 5.32
CA LYS A 151 0.41 15.61 4.32
C LYS A 151 1.00 15.70 2.91
N GLY A 152 0.45 14.94 1.99
CA GLY A 152 0.87 14.96 0.58
C GLY A 152 2.10 14.11 0.27
N VAL A 153 2.69 13.37 1.21
CA VAL A 153 3.80 12.43 0.87
C VAL A 153 3.32 11.11 0.28
N LEU A 154 2.04 10.80 0.46
CA LEU A 154 1.38 9.62 -0.05
C LEU A 154 0.16 10.05 -0.85
N LEU A 155 -0.02 9.45 -2.03
CA LEU A 155 -1.15 9.73 -2.92
C LEU A 155 -1.69 8.42 -3.49
N ARG A 156 -3.01 8.30 -3.53
CA ARG A 156 -3.68 7.11 -4.09
C ARG A 156 -3.43 7.00 -5.59
N ASP A 157 -3.20 5.79 -6.07
CA ASP A 157 -2.93 5.58 -7.50
C ASP A 157 -4.06 6.08 -8.41
N MET A 158 -5.33 5.94 -8.01
CA MET A 158 -6.47 6.27 -8.86
C MET A 158 -6.60 7.77 -9.07
N ASP A 159 -6.25 8.56 -8.07
CA ASP A 159 -6.26 10.03 -8.17
C ASP A 159 -5.11 10.48 -9.08
N LEU A 160 -3.97 9.81 -9.01
CA LEU A 160 -2.86 10.07 -9.91
C LEU A 160 -3.16 9.62 -11.36
N ILE A 161 -3.75 8.44 -11.54
CA ILE A 161 -4.20 7.95 -12.84
C ILE A 161 -5.16 8.96 -13.49
N ARG A 162 -6.14 9.46 -12.73
CA ARG A 162 -7.11 10.47 -13.21
C ARG A 162 -6.46 11.79 -13.60
N ALA A 163 -5.47 12.23 -12.83
CA ALA A 163 -4.73 13.47 -13.12
C ALA A 163 -3.99 13.40 -14.47
N TYR A 164 -3.62 12.21 -14.95
CA TYR A 164 -2.81 12.02 -16.16
C TYR A 164 -3.48 11.20 -17.28
N SER A 165 -4.72 10.71 -17.08
CA SER A 165 -5.36 9.78 -18.01
C SER A 165 -5.71 10.42 -19.36
N SER A 166 -5.98 11.73 -19.39
CA SER A 166 -6.22 12.51 -20.61
C SER A 166 -4.99 12.54 -21.54
N SER A 167 -3.79 12.43 -20.97
CA SER A 167 -2.52 12.52 -21.70
C SER A 167 -2.02 11.16 -22.22
N HIS A 168 -2.63 10.03 -21.84
CA HIS A 168 -2.16 8.70 -22.23
C HIS A 168 -3.26 7.64 -22.35
N LYS A 169 -3.56 7.20 -23.59
CA LYS A 169 -4.65 6.26 -23.90
C LYS A 169 -4.58 4.94 -23.11
N ARG A 170 -3.39 4.36 -22.92
CA ARG A 170 -3.28 3.08 -22.18
C ARG A 170 -3.50 3.27 -20.68
N LEU A 171 -3.18 4.46 -20.15
CA LEU A 171 -3.44 4.78 -18.75
C LEU A 171 -4.94 4.96 -18.51
N GLN A 172 -5.65 5.60 -19.45
CA GLN A 172 -7.11 5.67 -19.44
C GLN A 172 -7.77 4.27 -19.51
N GLN A 173 -7.24 3.37 -20.34
CA GLN A 173 -7.72 1.97 -20.39
C GLN A 173 -7.48 1.25 -19.06
N PHE A 174 -6.31 1.48 -18.44
CA PHE A 174 -5.96 0.91 -17.15
C PHE A 174 -6.88 1.41 -16.02
N GLU A 175 -7.25 2.69 -16.03
CA GLU A 175 -8.26 3.24 -15.12
C GLU A 175 -9.58 2.48 -15.21
N ARG A 176 -10.09 2.30 -16.44
CA ARG A 176 -11.34 1.56 -16.68
C ARG A 176 -11.24 0.12 -16.20
N PHE A 177 -10.11 -0.53 -16.43
CA PHE A 177 -9.86 -1.90 -15.96
C PHE A 177 -9.93 -2.00 -14.43
N ARG A 178 -9.34 -1.05 -13.69
CA ARG A 178 -9.43 -1.02 -12.21
C ARG A 178 -10.85 -0.76 -11.69
N LEU A 179 -11.66 0.01 -12.43
CA LEU A 179 -13.03 0.36 -12.06
C LEU A 179 -14.07 -0.69 -12.47
N GLN A 180 -13.74 -1.62 -13.38
CA GLN A 180 -14.66 -2.67 -13.79
C GLN A 180 -14.96 -3.60 -12.59
N LYS A 181 -16.19 -3.52 -12.10
CA LYS A 181 -16.71 -4.30 -10.96
C LYS A 181 -17.06 -5.76 -11.31
N LYS A 182 -16.86 -6.18 -12.55
CA LYS A 182 -17.33 -7.48 -13.04
C LYS A 182 -16.20 -8.23 -13.74
N HIS A 183 -15.69 -9.25 -13.07
CA HIS A 183 -14.91 -10.30 -13.72
C HIS A 183 -15.88 -11.36 -14.25
N GLU A 184 -15.55 -12.05 -15.34
CA GLU A 184 -16.43 -13.08 -15.92
C GLU A 184 -16.75 -14.21 -14.93
N LYS A 185 -15.80 -14.50 -14.04
CA LYS A 185 -15.88 -15.59 -13.04
C LYS A 185 -16.14 -15.12 -11.60
N TYR A 186 -15.89 -13.85 -11.28
CA TYR A 186 -15.90 -13.33 -9.90
C TYR A 186 -16.54 -11.94 -9.82
N SER A 187 -17.09 -11.60 -8.68
CA SER A 187 -17.77 -10.34 -8.37
C SER A 187 -16.81 -9.22 -7.91
N GLY A 188 -15.53 -9.53 -7.67
CA GLY A 188 -14.51 -8.57 -7.23
C GLY A 188 -13.90 -7.70 -8.34
N SER A 189 -13.32 -6.55 -7.95
CA SER A 189 -12.57 -5.66 -8.85
C SER A 189 -11.05 -5.87 -8.78
N PHE A 190 -10.34 -5.47 -9.82
CA PHE A 190 -8.87 -5.49 -9.90
C PHE A 190 -8.19 -4.31 -9.17
N TYR A 191 -8.86 -3.77 -8.15
CA TYR A 191 -8.31 -2.69 -7.34
C TYR A 191 -7.83 -3.21 -5.98
N PHE A 192 -6.54 -2.98 -5.70
CA PHE A 192 -5.86 -3.53 -4.53
C PHE A 192 -5.40 -2.45 -3.53
N GLY A 193 -5.96 -1.24 -3.60
CA GLY A 193 -5.72 -0.19 -2.61
C GLY A 193 -4.30 0.37 -2.68
N GLU A 194 -3.76 0.63 -3.87
CA GLU A 194 -2.39 1.11 -4.02
C GLU A 194 -2.27 2.64 -3.81
N TYR A 195 -1.15 3.00 -3.20
CA TYR A 195 -0.73 4.36 -2.87
C TYR A 195 0.73 4.50 -3.29
N PHE A 196 1.13 5.72 -3.64
CA PHE A 196 2.50 6.04 -4.02
C PHE A 196 3.10 7.03 -3.06
N SER A 197 4.37 6.84 -2.72
CA SER A 197 5.27 7.93 -2.38
C SER A 197 6.23 8.17 -3.54
N GLN A 198 6.89 9.32 -3.59
CA GLN A 198 7.88 9.63 -4.62
C GLN A 198 9.26 9.93 -4.04
N GLY A 199 10.30 9.74 -4.84
CA GLY A 199 11.69 9.98 -4.43
C GLY A 199 12.14 9.05 -3.30
N ALA A 200 12.75 9.64 -2.29
CA ALA A 200 13.10 8.98 -1.04
C ALA A 200 12.11 9.38 0.06
N LEU A 201 11.67 8.41 0.86
CA LEU A 201 10.83 8.61 2.03
C LEU A 201 11.53 8.00 3.25
N LYS A 202 11.81 8.82 4.26
CA LYS A 202 12.36 8.37 5.54
C LYS A 202 11.25 7.73 6.38
N ILE A 203 11.40 6.44 6.65
CA ILE A 203 10.43 5.63 7.41
C ILE A 203 10.94 5.18 8.77
N GLU A 204 12.16 5.59 9.13
CA GLU A 204 12.75 5.38 10.46
C GLU A 204 11.76 5.68 11.60
N GLY A 205 11.59 4.71 12.50
CA GLY A 205 10.68 4.79 13.65
C GLY A 205 9.18 4.77 13.33
N LYS A 206 8.82 4.69 12.04
CA LYS A 206 7.43 4.68 11.53
C LYS A 206 7.07 3.38 10.83
N CYS A 207 7.99 2.44 10.71
CA CYS A 207 7.74 1.14 10.10
C CYS A 207 8.19 -0.03 10.97
N GLN A 208 7.77 -1.23 10.58
CA GLN A 208 8.32 -2.49 11.03
C GLN A 208 8.40 -3.46 9.86
N ILE A 209 9.46 -4.27 9.85
CA ILE A 209 9.75 -5.20 8.75
C ILE A 209 9.87 -6.61 9.34
N VAL A 210 9.25 -7.59 8.67
CA VAL A 210 9.38 -9.02 8.98
C VAL A 210 9.59 -9.79 7.69
N SER A 211 10.30 -10.92 7.75
CA SER A 211 10.45 -11.80 6.58
C SER A 211 9.20 -12.64 6.35
N ALA A 212 8.97 -13.05 5.10
CA ALA A 212 7.90 -13.97 4.75
C ALA A 212 8.08 -15.34 5.43
N GLN A 213 9.33 -15.82 5.52
CA GLN A 213 9.64 -17.08 6.19
C GLN A 213 9.23 -17.08 7.66
N GLU A 214 9.46 -15.98 8.39
CA GLU A 214 9.03 -15.87 9.79
C GLU A 214 7.51 -15.90 9.92
N MET A 215 6.77 -15.20 9.04
CA MET A 215 5.32 -15.25 9.04
C MET A 215 4.80 -16.67 8.77
N ILE A 216 5.39 -17.37 7.79
CA ILE A 216 5.08 -18.78 7.49
C ILE A 216 5.34 -19.65 8.73
N GLY A 217 6.50 -19.51 9.35
CA GLY A 217 6.88 -20.25 10.56
C GLY A 217 6.02 -19.95 11.79
N ARG A 218 5.22 -18.86 11.77
CA ARG A 218 4.27 -18.49 12.83
C ARG A 218 2.82 -18.83 12.52
N GLY A 219 2.57 -19.58 11.44
CA GLY A 219 1.24 -20.12 11.12
C GLY A 219 0.50 -19.39 10.00
N LEU A 220 1.21 -18.76 9.05
CA LEU A 220 0.54 -18.10 7.91
C LEU A 220 -0.38 -19.06 7.12
N TYR A 221 -0.01 -20.34 7.02
CA TYR A 221 -0.85 -21.36 6.38
C TYR A 221 -2.01 -21.83 7.26
N ASP A 222 -1.88 -21.77 8.58
CA ASP A 222 -2.97 -22.07 9.52
C ASP A 222 -4.01 -20.94 9.53
N LEU A 223 -3.55 -19.71 9.26
CA LEU A 223 -4.42 -18.55 9.12
C LEU A 223 -5.25 -18.60 7.83
N GLN A 224 -4.66 -19.02 6.71
CA GLN A 224 -5.37 -19.18 5.44
C GLN A 224 -4.76 -20.34 4.62
N PRO A 225 -5.42 -21.51 4.55
CA PRO A 225 -4.87 -22.70 3.92
C PRO A 225 -4.47 -22.54 2.45
N GLU A 226 -5.16 -21.70 1.67
CA GLU A 226 -4.83 -21.43 0.27
C GLU A 226 -3.41 -20.91 0.08
N PHE A 227 -2.83 -20.24 1.09
CA PHE A 227 -1.46 -19.76 1.04
C PHE A 227 -0.44 -20.90 0.95
N LYS A 228 -0.76 -22.09 1.45
CA LYS A 228 0.09 -23.27 1.28
C LYS A 228 0.18 -23.66 -0.20
N THR A 229 -0.96 -23.69 -0.88
CA THR A 229 -1.03 -23.94 -2.32
C THR A 229 -0.28 -22.87 -3.12
N PHE A 230 -0.33 -21.61 -2.67
CA PHE A 230 0.39 -20.51 -3.35
C PHE A 230 1.90 -20.59 -3.16
N ALA A 231 2.36 -21.10 -2.03
CA ALA A 231 3.78 -21.34 -1.78
C ALA A 231 4.37 -22.41 -2.70
N GLU A 232 3.53 -23.32 -3.20
CA GLU A 232 3.90 -24.42 -4.11
C GLU A 232 3.71 -24.07 -5.60
N TRP A 233 3.40 -22.80 -5.93
CA TRP A 233 3.27 -22.38 -7.32
C TRP A 233 4.54 -22.64 -8.12
N GLU A 234 4.37 -23.25 -9.30
CA GLU A 234 5.46 -23.44 -10.25
C GLU A 234 6.08 -22.10 -10.63
N LYS A 235 7.42 -22.11 -10.79
CA LYS A 235 8.13 -20.94 -11.26
C LYS A 235 7.67 -20.61 -12.68
N GLN A 236 7.27 -19.36 -12.91
CA GLN A 236 6.77 -18.90 -14.21
C GLN A 236 7.04 -17.41 -14.41
N GLU A 237 6.98 -16.93 -15.67
CA GLU A 237 7.26 -15.52 -16.00
C GLU A 237 6.26 -14.55 -15.34
N LYS A 238 4.98 -14.93 -15.30
CA LYS A 238 3.90 -14.11 -14.76
C LYS A 238 2.98 -14.94 -13.87
N PRO A 239 3.40 -15.26 -12.64
CA PRO A 239 2.56 -15.99 -11.71
C PRO A 239 1.24 -15.25 -11.46
N PRO A 240 0.15 -15.98 -11.20
CA PRO A 240 -1.11 -15.34 -10.88
C PRO A 240 -1.01 -14.65 -9.52
N TRP A 241 -1.53 -13.45 -9.39
CA TRP A 241 -1.64 -12.78 -8.08
C TRP A 241 -2.99 -12.09 -7.94
N ALA A 242 -3.46 -11.44 -9.01
CA ALA A 242 -4.73 -10.71 -8.99
C ALA A 242 -5.93 -11.65 -8.80
N ASN A 243 -5.99 -12.72 -9.59
CA ASN A 243 -7.07 -13.70 -9.51
C ASN A 243 -7.12 -14.43 -8.15
N PRO A 244 -5.99 -14.89 -7.57
CA PRO A 244 -5.97 -15.41 -6.21
C PRO A 244 -6.51 -14.43 -5.16
N VAL A 245 -6.14 -13.14 -5.22
CA VAL A 245 -6.70 -12.12 -4.30
C VAL A 245 -8.22 -11.98 -4.50
N ILE A 246 -8.68 -11.91 -5.75
CA ILE A 246 -10.11 -11.80 -6.06
C ILE A 246 -10.86 -13.05 -5.59
N MET A 247 -10.33 -14.24 -5.80
CA MET A 247 -10.92 -15.50 -5.35
C MET A 247 -11.14 -15.52 -3.84
N ILE A 248 -10.13 -15.13 -3.05
CA ILE A 248 -10.26 -15.05 -1.59
C ILE A 248 -11.28 -13.97 -1.21
N ARG A 249 -11.30 -12.84 -1.92
CA ARG A 249 -12.29 -11.77 -1.73
C ARG A 249 -13.70 -12.18 -2.16
N GLU A 250 -13.86 -13.15 -3.06
CA GLU A 250 -15.17 -13.54 -3.58
C GLU A 250 -16.10 -14.09 -2.51
N ILE A 251 -15.52 -14.82 -1.55
CA ILE A 251 -16.25 -15.38 -0.41
C ILE A 251 -17.00 -14.28 0.34
N TYR A 252 -16.47 -13.06 0.37
CA TYR A 252 -17.09 -11.90 1.01
C TYR A 252 -18.30 -11.34 0.27
N TYR A 253 -18.41 -11.56 -1.03
CA TYR A 253 -19.53 -11.11 -1.87
C TYR A 253 -20.64 -12.15 -1.97
N GLN A 254 -20.29 -13.44 -1.88
CA GLN A 254 -21.26 -14.55 -1.98
C GLN A 254 -21.92 -14.88 -0.64
N ALA A 255 -21.29 -14.51 0.46
CA ALA A 255 -21.77 -14.88 1.77
C ALA A 255 -22.76 -13.85 2.33
N GLU A 256 -24.03 -13.98 1.97
CA GLU A 256 -25.16 -13.57 2.82
C GLU A 256 -25.69 -14.73 3.67
N LEU A 257 -25.22 -15.97 3.48
CA LEU A 257 -25.92 -17.16 4.00
C LEU A 257 -25.14 -18.09 4.94
N ASN A 258 -23.81 -18.01 5.11
CA ASN A 258 -23.07 -18.95 5.98
C ASN A 258 -21.73 -18.37 6.52
N TRP A 259 -21.77 -17.25 7.24
CA TRP A 259 -20.55 -16.76 7.91
C TRP A 259 -20.18 -17.65 9.10
N GLN A 260 -19.03 -18.31 9.01
CA GLN A 260 -18.45 -19.03 10.13
C GLN A 260 -17.75 -18.05 11.08
N ARG A 261 -17.65 -18.44 12.35
CA ARG A 261 -16.81 -17.74 13.32
C ARG A 261 -15.35 -18.09 13.06
N ILE A 262 -14.46 -17.14 13.34
CA ILE A 262 -13.03 -17.40 13.33
C ILE A 262 -12.69 -18.54 14.29
N SER A 263 -11.95 -19.52 13.80
CA SER A 263 -11.51 -20.67 14.57
C SER A 263 -10.47 -20.27 15.64
N MET A 264 -10.23 -21.18 16.59
CA MET A 264 -9.17 -20.97 17.58
C MET A 264 -7.78 -20.95 16.91
N ASN A 265 -7.56 -21.83 15.93
CA ASN A 265 -6.29 -21.92 15.21
C ASN A 265 -6.00 -20.65 14.40
N GLU A 266 -6.98 -20.10 13.67
CA GLU A 266 -6.80 -18.85 12.92
C GLU A 266 -6.50 -17.67 13.84
N ARG A 267 -7.17 -17.60 15.01
CA ARG A 267 -6.88 -16.57 16.02
C ARG A 267 -5.47 -16.70 16.56
N GLU A 268 -5.04 -17.91 16.91
CA GLU A 268 -3.70 -18.16 17.43
C GLU A 268 -2.63 -17.83 16.38
N ALA A 269 -2.83 -18.25 15.14
CA ALA A 269 -1.96 -17.92 14.02
C ALA A 269 -1.86 -16.40 13.81
N ALA A 270 -2.98 -15.68 13.77
CA ALA A 270 -2.99 -14.22 13.64
C ALA A 270 -2.19 -13.53 14.76
N MET A 271 -2.36 -13.99 16.01
CA MET A 271 -1.64 -13.45 17.16
C MET A 271 -0.14 -13.78 17.14
N ASN A 272 0.22 -14.99 16.74
CA ASN A 272 1.61 -15.45 16.62
C ASN A 272 2.37 -14.69 15.53
N ILE A 273 1.75 -14.48 14.37
CA ILE A 273 2.31 -13.67 13.28
C ILE A 273 2.43 -12.21 13.73
N ALA A 274 1.38 -11.65 14.33
CA ALA A 274 1.39 -10.27 14.79
C ALA A 274 2.46 -9.99 15.85
N ALA A 275 2.83 -11.00 16.65
CA ALA A 275 3.90 -10.86 17.64
C ALA A 275 5.28 -10.58 17.02
N LEU A 276 5.52 -10.99 15.76
CA LEU A 276 6.77 -10.71 15.03
C LEU A 276 7.02 -9.20 14.86
N PHE A 277 5.95 -8.41 14.77
CA PHE A 277 6.06 -6.98 14.54
C PHE A 277 6.35 -6.18 15.82
N GLY A 278 6.43 -6.84 16.97
CA GLY A 278 6.72 -6.20 18.25
C GLY A 278 5.52 -5.47 18.89
N PRO A 279 5.70 -4.93 20.11
CA PRO A 279 4.57 -4.50 20.95
C PRO A 279 3.70 -3.39 20.35
N ARG A 280 4.30 -2.42 19.65
CA ARG A 280 3.59 -1.29 19.01
C ARG A 280 2.64 -1.76 17.91
N TRP A 281 3.03 -2.80 17.17
CA TRP A 281 2.38 -3.22 15.93
C TRP A 281 1.53 -4.47 16.09
N ARG A 282 1.69 -5.21 17.19
CA ARG A 282 0.97 -6.47 17.43
C ARG A 282 -0.55 -6.32 17.27
N LEU A 283 -1.14 -5.32 17.92
CA LEU A 283 -2.58 -5.11 17.85
C LEU A 283 -3.06 -4.78 16.41
N PRO A 284 -2.53 -3.75 15.73
CA PRO A 284 -2.98 -3.44 14.37
C PRO A 284 -2.69 -4.55 13.37
N MET A 285 -1.59 -5.30 13.51
CA MET A 285 -1.30 -6.43 12.63
C MET A 285 -2.27 -7.59 12.84
N ALA A 286 -2.55 -7.98 14.08
CA ALA A 286 -3.55 -9.01 14.37
C ALA A 286 -4.93 -8.61 13.84
N ALA A 287 -5.32 -7.34 14.00
CA ALA A 287 -6.59 -6.85 13.47
C ALA A 287 -6.65 -6.90 11.94
N ASN A 288 -5.58 -6.54 11.23
CA ASN A 288 -5.51 -6.66 9.76
C ASN A 288 -5.52 -8.13 9.29
N LEU A 289 -4.82 -9.02 9.99
CA LEU A 289 -4.76 -10.46 9.70
C LEU A 289 -6.13 -11.14 9.90
N ILE A 290 -6.89 -10.72 10.92
CA ILE A 290 -8.25 -11.20 11.15
C ILE A 290 -9.22 -10.60 10.13
N ALA A 291 -9.09 -9.31 9.81
CA ALA A 291 -9.96 -8.61 8.87
C ALA A 291 -9.87 -9.16 7.43
N MET A 292 -8.76 -9.80 7.07
CA MET A 292 -8.61 -10.48 5.78
C MET A 292 -9.18 -11.91 5.73
N LEU A 293 -9.82 -12.40 6.80
CA LEU A 293 -10.53 -13.68 6.81
C LEU A 293 -12.02 -13.52 6.47
N PRO A 294 -12.64 -14.48 5.77
CA PRO A 294 -14.03 -14.40 5.30
C PRO A 294 -15.09 -14.62 6.39
N HIS A 295 -14.79 -14.29 7.64
CA HIS A 295 -15.64 -14.57 8.81
C HIS A 295 -16.48 -13.36 9.22
N ARG A 296 -17.61 -13.61 9.90
CA ARG A 296 -18.29 -12.53 10.63
C ARG A 296 -17.41 -12.14 11.79
N VAL A 297 -16.72 -11.03 11.65
CA VAL A 297 -15.91 -10.51 12.73
C VAL A 297 -16.83 -9.75 13.69
N GLU A 298 -17.47 -10.45 14.62
CA GLU A 298 -18.20 -9.80 15.71
C GLU A 298 -17.20 -9.06 16.60
N GLU A 299 -17.46 -7.78 16.89
CA GLU A 299 -16.57 -6.93 17.68
C GLU A 299 -16.20 -7.57 19.02
N SER A 300 -17.11 -8.36 19.60
CA SER A 300 -16.90 -9.16 20.82
C SER A 300 -15.82 -10.23 20.69
N ASP A 301 -15.72 -10.94 19.56
CA ASP A 301 -14.76 -12.03 19.37
C ASP A 301 -13.33 -11.48 19.21
N ILE A 302 -13.21 -10.33 18.56
CA ILE A 302 -11.96 -9.58 18.43
C ILE A 302 -11.54 -9.02 19.78
N LEU A 303 -12.47 -8.36 20.48
CA LEU A 303 -12.24 -7.83 21.81
C LEU A 303 -11.86 -8.94 22.79
N GLN A 304 -12.44 -10.13 22.69
CA GLN A 304 -12.10 -11.27 23.53
C GLN A 304 -10.71 -11.82 23.20
N ALA A 305 -10.38 -11.96 21.91
CA ALA A 305 -9.03 -12.34 21.48
C ALA A 305 -7.97 -11.34 21.98
N PHE A 306 -8.29 -10.05 22.00
CA PHE A 306 -7.38 -9.02 22.50
C PHE A 306 -7.38 -8.85 24.01
N ARG A 307 -8.47 -9.15 24.74
CA ARG A 307 -8.50 -9.13 26.21
C ARG A 307 -7.67 -10.24 26.85
N ALA A 308 -7.53 -11.38 26.17
CA ALA A 308 -6.67 -12.47 26.61
C ALA A 308 -5.17 -12.11 26.58
N VAL A 309 -4.81 -11.00 25.93
CA VAL A 309 -3.44 -10.52 25.78
C VAL A 309 -3.35 -9.21 26.55
N SER A 310 -2.56 -9.18 27.62
CA SER A 310 -2.42 -7.97 28.45
C SER A 310 -1.83 -6.82 27.62
N PHE A 311 -2.68 -5.90 27.17
CA PHE A 311 -2.28 -4.65 26.51
C PHE A 311 -2.29 -3.52 27.53
N SER A 312 -1.12 -2.99 27.87
CA SER A 312 -0.97 -1.99 28.93
C SER A 312 -1.45 -0.57 28.57
N LYS A 313 -2.05 -0.34 27.39
CA LYS A 313 -2.61 0.96 26.98
C LYS A 313 -3.82 0.77 26.06
N VAL A 314 -5.02 0.77 26.64
CA VAL A 314 -6.33 0.49 25.99
C VAL A 314 -6.86 1.65 25.13
N GLU A 315 -6.17 2.79 25.05
CA GLU A 315 -6.70 4.02 24.47
C GLU A 315 -6.79 4.08 22.92
N ARG A 316 -6.52 3.00 22.16
CA ARG A 316 -6.55 3.06 20.69
C ARG A 316 -7.25 1.90 19.98
N PHE A 317 -7.85 0.96 20.71
CA PHE A 317 -8.49 -0.20 20.07
C PHE A 317 -9.62 0.23 19.13
N GLY A 318 -10.54 1.08 19.59
CA GLY A 318 -11.64 1.60 18.78
C GLY A 318 -11.18 2.37 17.55
N ASP A 319 -10.10 3.15 17.63
CA ASP A 319 -9.58 3.92 16.49
C ASP A 319 -8.81 3.04 15.49
N ILE A 320 -8.08 2.04 15.99
CA ILE A 320 -7.41 1.03 15.14
C ILE A 320 -8.46 0.22 14.39
N MET A 321 -9.47 -0.28 15.09
CA MET A 321 -10.55 -1.02 14.47
C MET A 321 -11.38 -0.14 13.54
N ARG A 322 -11.71 1.11 13.90
CA ARG A 322 -12.37 2.05 12.97
C ARG A 322 -11.54 2.30 11.72
N SER A 323 -10.22 2.46 11.83
CA SER A 323 -9.34 2.62 10.66
C SER A 323 -9.39 1.38 9.76
N ILE A 324 -9.29 0.17 10.33
CA ILE A 324 -9.26 -1.10 9.59
C ILE A 324 -10.64 -1.45 9.01
N TYR A 325 -11.71 -1.22 9.78
CA TYR A 325 -13.09 -1.49 9.38
C TYR A 325 -13.71 -0.45 8.45
N ARG A 326 -13.31 0.83 8.51
CA ARG A 326 -13.73 1.78 7.47
C ARG A 326 -13.24 1.32 6.09
N GLU A 327 -12.07 0.69 6.01
CA GLU A 327 -11.55 0.13 4.76
C GLU A 327 -12.22 -1.18 4.35
N PHE A 328 -12.44 -2.11 5.28
CA PHE A 328 -13.01 -3.43 4.95
C PHE A 328 -14.55 -3.48 4.91
N CYS A 329 -15.25 -2.73 5.77
CA CYS A 329 -16.70 -2.85 5.96
C CYS A 329 -17.54 -1.69 5.41
N LEU A 330 -17.05 -0.44 5.32
CA LEU A 330 -17.88 0.64 4.75
C LEU A 330 -18.07 0.51 3.23
N LEU A 331 -17.18 -0.20 2.53
CA LEU A 331 -17.44 -0.63 1.14
C LEU A 331 -18.47 -1.77 1.05
N LYS A 332 -18.77 -2.47 2.15
CA LYS A 332 -19.86 -3.45 2.21
C LYS A 332 -21.21 -2.84 2.62
N ILE A 333 -21.23 -1.78 3.41
CA ILE A 333 -22.49 -1.16 3.86
C ILE A 333 -23.00 -0.10 2.86
N LYS A 334 -22.12 0.61 2.14
CA LYS A 334 -22.54 1.55 1.08
C LYS A 334 -22.74 0.90 -0.30
N GLY A 335 -22.75 -0.44 -0.38
CA GLY A 335 -23.13 -1.20 -1.56
C GLY A 335 -24.65 -1.41 -1.69
N ALA A 336 -25.42 -0.97 -0.70
CA ALA A 336 -26.86 -0.77 -0.80
C ALA A 336 -27.11 0.75 -0.70
N TRP A 337 -27.71 1.33 -1.75
CA TRP A 337 -28.14 2.73 -1.87
C TRP A 337 -27.05 3.76 -2.19
N GLU A 338 -26.73 3.87 -3.50
CA GLU A 338 -26.89 5.05 -4.39
C GLU A 338 -26.04 4.90 -5.65
#